data_AF-A0A4P9Y8S0-F1
#
_entry.id   AF-A0A4P9Y8S0-F1
#
_cell.length_a   1.000
_cell.length_b   1.000
_cell.length_c   1.000
_cell.angle_alpha   90.00
_cell.angle_beta   90.00
_cell.angle_gamma   90.00
#
_symmetry.space_group_name_H-M   'P 1'
#
loop_
_entity.id
_entity.type
_entity.pdbx_description
1 polymer ?
#
loop_
_entity_poly.entity_id
_entity_poly.type
_entity_poly.pdbx_seq_one_letter_code
_entity_poly.pdbx_strand_id
1 'polypeptide(L)'
;MSRSPVASARLTSSVPLLAPRPPLFLALIAHLLLLGYALFVFTRGFLLSRIALPDVSSCSNSPVPGSWPSPPSSQSSSAPVGCWSSRPPPYKHALILLVDALRFDFTLYDPSLSEPIPPYRNKLPIMQHLLDTQPRRALRYQFLADPPTTTLQRLKALSTGTLPTFIDAGSNFGGSSILEDSWLTQAALANRSASFVGDDTWLSLFPDVFRLSHPYPSLNVWDLHTVDEGVLAHLPSMMESKEDTILLGHFLGVDHCGHRHGPSHPAMAAKLKQMNTVLTDILASIDNDTIVFIFGDHGMDGKGDHGGDSRSELEAALFIYSGRDLDERGEEFDHLLRDMDQQRSHRSVAQVDLVPTLAMALGLPIPFGSLGSIIPEI
;
A
#
# COMPACT_ATOMS: atom_id res chain seq x y z
N MET A 1 -106.71 11.03 16.52
CA MET A 1 -105.81 10.34 15.57
C MET A 1 -104.40 10.83 15.82
N SER A 2 -103.49 9.86 15.97
CA SER A 2 -102.15 9.94 16.58
C SER A 2 -101.19 10.89 15.86
N ARG A 3 -100.45 11.69 16.63
CA ARG A 3 -99.20 12.34 16.21
C ARG A 3 -98.03 11.56 16.83
N SER A 4 -97.16 11.01 15.99
CA SER A 4 -95.83 10.52 16.39
C SER A 4 -94.78 11.31 15.59
N PRO A 5 -93.73 11.86 16.23
CA PRO A 5 -92.75 12.71 15.56
C PRO A 5 -91.65 11.88 14.87
N VAL A 6 -91.15 12.41 13.77
CA VAL A 6 -90.00 11.93 13.02
C VAL A 6 -88.73 12.18 13.85
N ALA A 7 -88.02 11.11 14.22
CA ALA A 7 -86.72 11.19 14.87
C ALA A 7 -85.63 11.47 13.82
N SER A 8 -84.97 12.62 13.93
CA SER A 8 -83.74 12.96 13.21
C SER A 8 -82.56 12.26 13.89
N ALA A 9 -82.02 11.21 13.25
CA ALA A 9 -80.78 10.58 13.69
C ALA A 9 -79.59 11.42 13.22
N ARG A 10 -78.96 12.17 14.13
CA ARG A 10 -77.62 12.73 13.92
C ARG A 10 -76.60 11.60 14.07
N LEU A 11 -75.99 11.16 12.96
CA LEU A 11 -74.73 10.41 13.02
C LEU A 11 -73.64 11.35 13.54
N THR A 12 -73.30 11.21 14.81
CA THR A 12 -72.02 11.71 15.35
C THR A 12 -71.03 10.57 15.23
N SER A 13 -70.22 10.57 14.15
CA SER A 13 -69.07 9.68 14.05
C SER A 13 -67.94 10.24 14.93
N SER A 14 -68.01 9.98 16.23
CA SER A 14 -66.86 10.14 17.11
C SER A 14 -65.86 9.02 16.78
N VAL A 15 -64.86 9.32 15.95
CA VAL A 15 -63.70 8.46 15.79
C VAL A 15 -62.99 8.42 17.15
N PRO A 16 -62.86 7.26 17.82
CA PRO A 16 -62.11 7.20 19.06
C PRO A 16 -60.64 7.45 18.71
N LEU A 17 -60.08 8.54 19.20
CA LEU A 17 -58.63 8.70 19.29
C LEU A 17 -58.12 7.54 20.16
N LEU A 18 -57.58 6.51 19.51
CA LEU A 18 -56.88 5.43 20.20
C LEU A 18 -55.71 6.07 20.95
N ALA A 19 -55.85 6.27 22.26
CA ALA A 19 -54.72 6.55 23.11
C ALA A 19 -53.72 5.40 22.92
N PRO A 20 -52.43 5.69 22.62
CA PRO A 20 -51.45 4.65 22.41
C PRO A 20 -51.41 3.78 23.67
N ARG A 21 -51.64 2.48 23.52
CA ARG A 21 -51.62 1.55 24.65
C ARG A 21 -50.24 1.70 25.31
N PRO A 22 -50.15 1.99 26.62
CA PRO A 22 -48.88 2.23 27.31
C PRO A 22 -47.75 1.23 27.01
N PRO A 23 -48.00 -0.09 26.82
CA PRO A 23 -46.95 -1.02 26.43
C PRO A 23 -46.36 -0.80 25.02
N LEU A 24 -47.16 -0.30 24.06
CA LEU A 24 -46.68 -0.03 22.70
C LEU A 24 -45.78 1.22 22.64
N PHE A 25 -46.12 2.25 23.42
CA PHE A 25 -45.30 3.45 23.52
C PHE A 25 -43.95 3.17 24.19
N LEU A 26 -43.96 2.39 25.28
CA LEU A 26 -42.73 1.96 25.96
C LEU A 26 -41.86 1.05 25.07
N ALA A 27 -42.48 0.14 24.31
CA ALA A 27 -41.76 -0.70 23.36
C ALA A 27 -41.10 0.12 22.24
N LEU A 28 -41.77 1.15 21.73
CA LEU A 28 -41.20 2.06 20.73
C LEU A 28 -40.00 2.83 21.30
N ILE A 29 -40.11 3.37 22.51
CA ILE A 29 -38.99 4.05 23.18
C ILE A 29 -37.81 3.09 23.37
N ALA A 30 -38.06 1.87 23.87
CA ALA A 30 -37.01 0.87 24.04
C ALA A 30 -36.33 0.51 22.71
N HIS A 31 -37.10 0.39 21.62
CA HIS A 31 -36.55 0.14 20.29
C HIS A 31 -35.69 1.30 19.77
N LEU A 32 -36.14 2.55 19.96
CA LEU A 32 -35.36 3.73 19.59
C LEU A 32 -34.07 3.86 20.40
N LEU A 33 -34.12 3.55 21.70
CA LEU A 33 -32.93 3.51 22.56
C LEU A 33 -31.96 2.40 22.12
N LEU A 34 -32.47 1.23 21.73
CA LEU A 34 -31.64 0.15 21.20
C LEU A 34 -30.97 0.53 19.87
N LEU A 35 -31.72 1.16 18.96
CA LEU A 35 -31.16 1.68 17.70
C LEU A 35 -30.13 2.78 17.96
N GLY A 36 -30.40 3.70 18.89
CA GLY A 36 -29.45 4.74 19.29
C GLY A 36 -28.17 4.15 19.91
N TYR A 37 -28.31 3.13 20.76
CA TYR A 37 -27.16 2.42 21.34
C TYR A 37 -26.39 1.63 20.28
N ALA A 38 -27.07 0.94 19.37
CA ALA A 38 -26.44 0.23 18.26
C ALA A 38 -25.67 1.19 17.36
N LEU A 39 -26.25 2.35 17.02
CA LEU A 39 -25.57 3.39 16.25
C LEU A 39 -24.37 3.97 17.01
N PHE A 40 -24.50 4.18 18.32
CA PHE A 40 -23.38 4.64 19.16
C PHE A 40 -22.22 3.62 19.15
N VAL A 41 -22.51 2.33 19.37
CA VAL A 41 -21.49 1.27 19.32
C VAL A 41 -20.88 1.17 17.92
N PHE A 42 -21.71 1.20 16.88
CA PHE A 42 -21.27 1.17 15.49
C PHE A 42 -20.33 2.34 15.16
N THR A 43 -20.74 3.57 15.46
CA THR A 43 -19.92 4.77 15.17
C THR A 43 -18.64 4.84 16.00
N ARG A 44 -18.60 4.23 17.19
CA ARG A 44 -17.38 4.13 18.02
C ARG A 44 -16.42 3.03 17.58
N GLY A 45 -16.93 1.91 17.07
CA GLY A 45 -16.13 0.72 16.74
C GLY A 45 -15.80 0.54 15.26
N PHE A 46 -16.73 0.89 14.37
CA PHE A 46 -16.59 0.73 12.91
C PHE A 46 -15.72 1.85 12.31
N LEU A 47 -15.90 3.07 12.78
CA LEU A 47 -15.13 4.23 12.36
C LEU A 47 -13.93 4.42 13.29
N LEU A 48 -12.99 3.48 13.23
CA LEU A 48 -11.68 3.64 13.87
C LEU A 48 -11.06 4.95 13.41
N SER A 49 -10.97 5.92 14.33
CA SER A 49 -10.18 7.13 14.17
C SER A 49 -8.86 6.88 14.88
N ARG A 50 -7.78 6.81 14.12
CA ARG A 50 -6.45 6.87 14.73
C ARG A 50 -6.07 8.34 14.84
N ILE A 51 -5.52 8.72 15.99
CA ILE A 51 -4.89 10.03 16.13
C ILE A 51 -3.55 9.95 15.38
N ALA A 52 -3.41 10.73 14.32
CA ALA A 52 -2.13 10.95 13.67
C ALA A 52 -1.15 11.57 14.68
N LEU A 53 0.00 10.92 14.87
CA LEU A 53 1.05 11.46 15.73
C LEU A 53 1.91 12.40 14.89
N PRO A 54 2.10 13.66 15.30
CA PRO A 54 2.92 14.63 14.56
C PRO A 54 4.43 14.45 14.82
N ASP A 55 4.80 13.50 15.67
CA ASP A 55 6.17 13.22 16.04
C ASP A 55 6.97 12.68 14.85
N VAL A 56 8.24 13.07 14.78
CA VAL A 56 9.18 12.71 13.72
C VAL A 56 10.40 12.06 14.35
N SER A 57 10.82 10.92 13.80
CA SER A 57 11.99 10.20 14.28
C SER A 57 13.28 10.98 14.03
N SER A 58 14.24 10.85 14.94
CA SER A 58 15.58 11.42 14.83
C SER A 58 16.62 10.33 15.09
N CYS A 59 17.72 10.33 14.33
CA CYS A 59 18.82 9.39 14.53
C CYS A 59 19.42 9.47 15.96
N SER A 60 19.25 10.60 16.67
CA SER A 60 19.67 10.73 18.08
C SER A 60 18.85 9.86 19.05
N ASN A 61 17.62 9.50 18.69
CA ASN A 61 16.66 8.84 19.55
C ASN A 61 16.45 7.40 19.07
N SER A 62 17.27 6.47 19.57
CA SER A 62 17.14 5.06 19.20
C SER A 62 15.79 4.47 19.67
N PRO A 63 15.06 3.75 18.80
CA PRO A 63 13.80 3.10 19.18
C PRO A 63 14.00 1.92 20.15
N VAL A 64 15.21 1.34 20.19
CA VAL A 64 15.56 0.24 21.10
C VAL A 64 16.76 0.66 21.98
N PRO A 65 16.49 1.19 23.19
CA PRO A 65 17.54 1.65 24.11
C PRO A 65 18.54 0.53 24.43
N GLY A 66 19.83 0.81 24.27
CA GLY A 66 20.92 -0.11 24.60
C GLY A 66 21.25 -1.18 23.55
N SER A 67 20.39 -1.40 22.54
CA SER A 67 20.64 -2.39 21.48
C SER A 67 21.19 -1.77 20.20
N TRP A 68 20.78 -0.56 19.86
CA TRP A 68 21.19 0.10 18.62
C TRP A 68 22.15 1.25 18.91
N PRO A 69 23.30 1.32 18.21
CA PRO A 69 24.27 2.38 18.42
C PRO A 69 23.66 3.73 18.01
N SER A 70 23.76 4.73 18.87
CA SER A 70 23.47 6.10 18.46
C SER A 70 24.52 6.53 17.42
N PRO A 71 24.12 7.27 16.36
CA PRO A 71 25.08 7.84 15.44
C PRO A 71 26.07 8.71 16.22
N PRO A 72 27.36 8.71 15.84
CA PRO A 72 28.36 9.50 16.55
C PRO A 72 27.96 10.98 16.54
N SER A 73 27.99 11.61 17.71
CA SER A 73 27.81 13.06 17.86
C SER A 73 28.95 13.76 17.12
N SER A 74 28.67 14.15 15.87
CA SER A 74 29.46 14.99 14.97
C SER A 74 30.89 15.35 15.45
N GLN A 75 31.91 14.60 15.00
CA GLN A 75 33.29 15.13 14.79
C GLN A 75 34.32 14.21 14.12
N SER A 76 33.97 13.06 13.52
CA SER A 76 34.92 12.30 12.68
C SER A 76 34.46 12.23 11.22
N SER A 77 35.23 12.88 10.36
CA SER A 77 35.05 13.04 8.91
C SER A 77 35.32 11.75 8.10
N SER A 78 34.67 10.64 8.42
CA SER A 78 34.80 9.40 7.65
C SER A 78 33.47 8.66 7.53
N ALA A 79 32.78 8.92 6.41
CA ALA A 79 31.53 8.32 5.94
C ALA A 79 30.26 8.54 6.81
N PRO A 80 29.07 8.74 6.19
CA PRO A 80 27.82 8.80 6.93
C PRO A 80 27.54 7.43 7.57
N VAL A 81 27.62 7.36 8.89
CA VAL A 81 27.12 6.21 9.67
C VAL A 81 25.60 6.20 9.51
N GLY A 82 25.02 5.06 9.08
CA GLY A 82 23.57 4.93 8.92
C GLY A 82 22.84 5.16 10.24
N CYS A 83 21.62 5.72 10.19
CA CYS A 83 20.87 5.96 11.41
C CYS A 83 20.61 4.65 12.16
N TRP A 84 20.99 4.66 13.45
CA TRP A 84 20.89 3.52 14.36
C TRP A 84 21.59 2.22 13.92
N SER A 85 22.59 2.32 13.05
CA SER A 85 23.44 1.21 12.62
C SER A 85 24.92 1.56 12.82
N SER A 86 25.74 0.59 13.19
CA SER A 86 27.20 0.74 13.24
C SER A 86 27.84 0.59 11.87
N ARG A 87 27.08 0.14 10.87
CA ARG A 87 27.52 -0.02 9.48
C ARG A 87 27.02 1.16 8.64
N PRO A 88 27.76 1.55 7.59
CA PRO A 88 27.24 2.47 6.60
C PRO A 88 25.99 1.88 5.93
N PRO A 89 25.07 2.72 5.41
CA PRO A 89 23.93 2.23 4.65
C PRO A 89 24.41 1.42 3.45
N PRO A 90 23.78 0.27 3.16
CA PRO A 90 24.20 -0.60 2.06
C PRO A 90 23.95 0.02 0.67
N TYR A 91 22.99 0.95 0.57
CA TYR A 91 22.59 1.59 -0.68
C TYR A 91 22.61 3.11 -0.59
N LYS A 92 22.95 3.75 -1.71
CA LYS A 92 22.83 5.21 -1.90
C LYS A 92 21.52 5.59 -2.55
N HIS A 93 20.98 4.69 -3.38
CA HIS A 93 19.78 4.93 -4.17
C HIS A 93 18.75 3.82 -3.92
N ALA A 94 17.48 4.21 -3.86
CA ALA A 94 16.36 3.29 -3.94
C ALA A 94 15.48 3.66 -5.14
N LEU A 95 15.17 2.66 -5.96
CA LEU A 95 14.15 2.75 -7.00
C LEU A 95 12.88 2.06 -6.51
N ILE A 96 11.82 2.84 -6.35
CA ILE A 96 10.51 2.36 -5.92
C ILE A 96 9.61 2.31 -7.16
N LEU A 97 9.24 1.12 -7.60
CA LEU A 97 8.33 0.89 -8.72
C LEU A 97 7.02 0.32 -8.19
N LEU A 98 6.04 1.19 -8.05
CA LEU A 98 4.70 0.80 -7.69
C LEU A 98 3.94 0.46 -8.97
N VAL A 99 3.48 -0.78 -9.09
CA VAL A 99 2.56 -1.21 -10.15
C VAL A 99 1.21 -1.43 -9.49
N ASP A 100 0.29 -0.50 -9.68
CA ASP A 100 -1.00 -0.50 -9.02
C ASP A 100 -1.74 -1.82 -9.27
N ALA A 101 -2.29 -2.39 -8.19
CA ALA A 101 -2.96 -3.68 -8.16
C ALA A 101 -2.13 -4.88 -8.66
N LEU A 102 -0.80 -4.83 -8.58
CA LEU A 102 0.07 -5.98 -8.89
C LEU A 102 -0.14 -7.11 -7.87
N ARG A 103 -1.02 -8.04 -8.21
CA ARG A 103 -1.29 -9.25 -7.44
C ARG A 103 -0.08 -10.19 -7.40
N PHE A 104 0.05 -10.92 -6.29
CA PHE A 104 1.10 -11.91 -6.11
C PHE A 104 1.10 -12.98 -7.21
N ASP A 105 -0.07 -13.50 -7.58
CA ASP A 105 -0.21 -14.58 -8.56
C ASP A 105 0.12 -14.19 -10.01
N PHE A 106 0.18 -12.89 -10.32
CA PHE A 106 0.66 -12.37 -11.60
C PHE A 106 2.18 -12.54 -11.76
N THR A 107 2.90 -12.59 -10.64
CA THR A 107 4.37 -12.71 -10.60
C THR A 107 4.88 -14.16 -10.56
N LEU A 108 3.97 -15.12 -10.46
CA LEU A 108 4.29 -16.54 -10.45
C LEU A 108 4.47 -17.06 -11.88
N TYR A 109 5.51 -17.87 -12.05
CA TYR A 109 5.81 -18.55 -13.30
C TYR A 109 5.79 -20.07 -13.08
N ASP A 110 5.06 -20.77 -13.93
CA ASP A 110 4.98 -22.23 -13.91
C ASP A 110 4.93 -22.76 -15.35
N PRO A 111 6.03 -23.36 -15.86
CA PRO A 111 6.09 -23.89 -17.21
C PRO A 111 5.28 -25.18 -17.39
N SER A 112 4.82 -25.81 -16.30
CA SER A 112 4.04 -27.06 -16.35
C SER A 112 2.56 -26.84 -16.59
N LEU A 113 2.07 -25.60 -16.52
CA LEU A 113 0.66 -25.29 -16.70
C LEU A 113 0.19 -25.64 -18.13
N SER A 114 -0.85 -26.48 -18.21
CA SER A 114 -1.51 -26.86 -19.45
C SER A 114 -2.79 -26.04 -19.66
N GLU A 115 -3.10 -25.70 -20.91
CA GLU A 115 -4.30 -24.95 -21.27
C GLU A 115 -5.61 -25.66 -20.88
N PRO A 116 -6.68 -24.92 -20.50
CA PRO A 116 -6.75 -23.46 -20.44
C PRO A 116 -6.14 -22.86 -19.16
N ILE A 117 -5.20 -21.91 -19.31
CA ILE A 117 -4.63 -21.16 -18.17
C ILE A 117 -5.24 -19.76 -18.06
N PRO A 118 -5.35 -19.18 -16.85
CA PRO A 118 -5.79 -17.80 -16.71
C PRO A 118 -4.89 -16.83 -17.51
N PRO A 119 -5.44 -15.84 -18.25
CA PRO A 119 -4.65 -15.00 -19.17
C PRO A 119 -3.48 -14.25 -18.55
N TYR A 120 -3.53 -13.94 -17.25
CA TYR A 120 -2.46 -13.26 -16.53
C TYR A 120 -1.25 -14.16 -16.20
N ARG A 121 -1.38 -15.49 -16.31
CA ARG A 121 -0.31 -16.42 -15.94
C ARG A 121 0.87 -16.38 -16.91
N ASN A 122 2.07 -16.52 -16.35
CA ASN A 122 3.35 -16.56 -17.06
C ASN A 122 3.59 -15.33 -17.96
N LYS A 123 3.10 -14.14 -17.57
CA LYS A 123 3.27 -12.89 -18.34
C LYS A 123 4.37 -11.96 -17.79
N LEU A 124 4.87 -12.22 -16.58
CA LEU A 124 6.00 -11.55 -15.93
C LEU A 124 7.21 -12.49 -15.66
N PRO A 125 7.72 -13.23 -16.67
CA PRO A 125 8.80 -14.20 -16.44
C PRO A 125 10.12 -13.59 -15.92
N ILE A 126 10.38 -12.28 -16.08
CA ILE A 126 11.63 -11.65 -15.64
C ILE A 126 11.90 -11.87 -14.14
N MET A 127 10.87 -11.82 -13.30
CA MET A 127 11.01 -12.02 -11.87
C MET A 127 11.49 -13.45 -11.55
N GLN A 128 10.91 -14.46 -12.20
CA GLN A 128 11.36 -15.85 -12.03
C GLN A 128 12.77 -16.05 -12.59
N HIS A 129 13.06 -15.48 -13.76
CA HIS A 129 14.38 -15.55 -14.36
C HIS A 129 15.49 -15.03 -13.44
N LEU A 130 15.26 -13.90 -12.76
CA LEU A 130 16.22 -13.33 -11.81
C LEU A 130 16.33 -14.15 -10.51
N LEU A 131 15.22 -14.72 -10.02
CA LEU A 131 15.28 -15.66 -8.88
C LEU A 131 16.12 -16.90 -9.21
N ASP A 132 16.03 -17.42 -10.43
CA ASP A 132 16.75 -18.62 -10.84
C ASP A 132 18.23 -18.34 -11.16
N THR A 133 18.52 -17.21 -11.80
CA THR A 133 19.88 -16.88 -12.29
C THR A 133 20.70 -16.03 -11.31
N GLN A 134 20.05 -15.27 -10.44
CA GLN A 134 20.67 -14.36 -9.48
C GLN A 134 20.01 -14.45 -8.09
N PRO A 135 19.92 -15.66 -7.48
CA PRO A 135 19.13 -15.91 -6.28
C PRO A 135 19.55 -15.09 -5.04
N ARG A 136 20.81 -14.64 -4.97
CA ARG A 136 21.30 -13.78 -3.86
C ARG A 136 20.98 -12.29 -4.03
N ARG A 137 20.44 -11.91 -5.19
CA ARG A 137 20.15 -10.53 -5.57
C ARG A 137 18.67 -10.25 -5.77
N ALA A 138 17.85 -11.30 -5.77
CA ALA A 138 16.43 -11.23 -6.05
C ALA A 138 15.64 -11.92 -4.95
N LEU A 139 14.60 -11.24 -4.45
CA LEU A 139 13.64 -11.79 -3.51
C LEU A 139 12.23 -11.57 -4.03
N ARG A 140 11.34 -12.52 -3.75
CA ARG A 140 9.90 -12.41 -4.06
C ARG A 140 9.11 -12.83 -2.83
N TYR A 141 8.16 -11.98 -2.44
CA TYR A 141 7.26 -12.21 -1.33
C TYR A 141 5.82 -11.99 -1.76
N GLN A 142 4.92 -12.72 -1.13
CA GLN A 142 3.54 -12.32 -1.02
C GLN A 142 3.47 -11.12 -0.06
N PHE A 143 3.00 -9.98 -0.55
CA PHE A 143 3.02 -8.70 0.15
C PHE A 143 1.63 -8.38 0.68
N LEU A 144 1.42 -8.66 1.96
CA LEU A 144 0.08 -8.66 2.56
C LEU A 144 -0.33 -7.24 2.95
N ALA A 145 -1.33 -6.71 2.26
CA ALA A 145 -1.93 -5.42 2.58
C ALA A 145 -2.90 -5.54 3.76
N ASP A 146 -3.05 -4.46 4.52
CA ASP A 146 -4.14 -4.30 5.49
C ASP A 146 -5.32 -3.57 4.84
N PRO A 147 -6.58 -3.95 5.10
CA PRO A 147 -7.73 -3.22 4.59
C PRO A 147 -7.88 -1.85 5.27
N PRO A 148 -8.46 -0.84 4.59
CA PRO A 148 -8.99 -0.88 3.22
C PRO A 148 -7.90 -0.89 2.14
N THR A 149 -8.14 -1.65 1.07
CA THR A 149 -7.22 -1.85 -0.06
C THR A 149 -7.41 -0.81 -1.17
N THR A 150 -7.73 0.43 -0.81
CA THR A 150 -7.79 1.56 -1.77
C THR A 150 -6.42 2.21 -1.93
N THR A 151 -6.03 2.56 -3.15
CA THR A 151 -4.71 3.13 -3.50
C THR A 151 -4.26 4.21 -2.52
N LEU A 152 -5.02 5.29 -2.37
CA LEU A 152 -4.67 6.40 -1.47
C LEU A 152 -4.33 5.97 -0.03
N GLN A 153 -5.13 5.05 0.54
CA GLN A 153 -4.90 4.55 1.90
C GLN A 153 -3.66 3.65 1.96
N ARG A 154 -3.41 2.89 0.91
CA ARG A 154 -2.23 2.04 0.82
C ARG A 154 -0.96 2.85 0.62
N LEU A 155 -0.97 3.89 -0.22
CA LEU A 155 0.15 4.82 -0.35
C LEU A 155 0.50 5.50 0.98
N LYS A 156 -0.51 5.94 1.75
CA LYS A 156 -0.30 6.48 3.10
C LYS A 156 0.38 5.45 4.00
N ALA A 157 -0.14 4.24 4.09
CA ALA A 157 0.42 3.19 4.93
C ALA A 157 1.82 2.72 4.50
N LEU A 158 2.07 2.61 3.19
CA LEU A 158 3.36 2.22 2.59
C LEU A 158 4.42 3.33 2.66
N SER A 159 4.02 4.56 2.98
CA SER A 159 4.93 5.68 3.18
C SER A 159 5.29 5.90 4.65
N THR A 160 4.35 5.64 5.57
CA THR A 160 4.51 5.91 7.01
C THR A 160 4.78 4.65 7.85
N GLY A 161 4.49 3.46 7.33
CA GLY A 161 4.60 2.18 8.06
C GLY A 161 3.43 1.95 9.03
N THR A 162 2.33 2.67 8.85
CA THR A 162 1.16 2.62 9.74
C THR A 162 0.01 1.82 9.16
N LEU A 163 -0.92 1.39 10.00
CA LEU A 163 -2.20 0.82 9.53
C LEU A 163 -3.10 1.92 8.95
N PRO A 164 -3.83 1.65 7.84
CA PRO A 164 -4.82 2.57 7.30
C PRO A 164 -6.06 2.66 8.21
N THR A 165 -6.84 3.73 8.10
CA THR A 165 -8.10 3.87 8.85
C THR A 165 -9.29 4.21 7.94
N PHE A 166 -10.49 3.72 8.30
CA PHE A 166 -11.70 3.95 7.50
C PHE A 166 -12.16 5.41 7.50
N ILE A 167 -11.89 6.18 8.57
CA ILE A 167 -12.18 7.62 8.61
C ILE A 167 -11.30 8.38 7.61
N ASP A 168 -10.04 7.97 7.48
CA ASP A 168 -9.15 8.54 6.49
C ASP A 168 -9.67 8.26 5.07
N ALA A 169 -10.24 7.08 4.78
CA ALA A 169 -10.83 6.80 3.46
C ALA A 169 -11.98 7.76 3.11
N GLY A 170 -12.89 8.03 4.05
CA GLY A 170 -14.05 8.91 3.83
C GLY A 170 -13.70 10.41 3.77
N SER A 171 -12.72 10.86 4.55
CA SER A 171 -12.28 12.27 4.59
C SER A 171 -11.28 12.63 3.49
N ASN A 172 -10.55 11.64 2.95
CA ASN A 172 -9.53 11.84 1.93
C ASN A 172 -10.01 11.65 0.48
N PHE A 173 -11.32 11.52 0.24
CA PHE A 173 -11.89 11.59 -1.12
C PHE A 173 -11.51 12.88 -1.89
N GLY A 174 -10.91 13.87 -1.23
CA GLY A 174 -10.36 15.10 -1.83
C GLY A 174 -8.84 15.30 -1.67
N GLY A 175 -8.06 14.26 -1.31
CA GLY A 175 -6.60 14.33 -1.22
C GLY A 175 -6.08 15.33 -0.16
N SER A 176 -6.01 14.89 1.11
CA SER A 176 -5.32 15.68 2.14
C SER A 176 -3.85 15.26 2.25
N SER A 177 -2.98 16.24 2.45
CA SER A 177 -1.55 16.00 2.69
C SER A 177 -1.33 15.20 3.96
N ILE A 178 -0.39 14.26 3.94
CA ILE A 178 -0.01 13.48 5.13
C ILE A 178 0.81 14.37 6.06
N LEU A 179 0.44 14.37 7.35
CA LEU A 179 1.19 15.05 8.41
C LEU A 179 2.10 14.08 9.17
N GLU A 180 1.82 12.78 9.10
CA GLU A 180 2.62 11.75 9.73
C GLU A 180 4.02 11.63 9.11
N ASP A 181 4.98 11.28 9.96
CA ASP A 181 6.34 10.95 9.55
C ASP A 181 6.35 9.82 8.50
N SER A 182 7.22 9.95 7.49
CA SER A 182 7.29 9.05 6.33
C SER A 182 8.71 8.92 5.80
N TRP A 183 9.01 7.87 5.03
CA TRP A 183 10.35 7.74 4.44
C TRP A 183 10.70 8.87 3.46
N LEU A 184 9.70 9.51 2.81
CA LEU A 184 9.89 10.69 1.97
C LEU A 184 10.29 11.92 2.79
N THR A 185 9.56 12.17 3.89
CA THR A 185 9.85 13.30 4.77
C THR A 185 11.18 13.11 5.50
N GLN A 186 11.52 11.87 5.92
CA GLN A 186 12.83 11.53 6.49
C GLN A 186 13.98 11.75 5.50
N ALA A 187 13.79 11.40 4.22
CA ALA A 187 14.78 11.71 3.19
C ALA A 187 14.97 13.23 3.04
N ALA A 188 13.90 13.99 2.95
CA ALA A 188 13.95 15.45 2.84
C ALA A 188 14.64 16.10 4.05
N LEU A 189 14.32 15.69 5.28
CA LEU A 189 14.95 16.16 6.52
C LEU A 189 16.44 15.81 6.59
N ALA A 190 16.85 14.70 5.98
CA ALA A 190 18.25 14.30 5.83
C ALA A 190 18.97 15.03 4.66
N ASN A 191 18.35 16.04 4.04
CA ASN A 191 18.83 16.72 2.83
C ASN A 191 19.11 15.76 1.66
N ARG A 192 18.31 14.70 1.54
CA ARG A 192 18.36 13.75 0.45
C ARG A 192 17.16 13.96 -0.46
N SER A 193 17.40 14.01 -1.76
CA SER A 193 16.34 14.28 -2.72
C SER A 193 15.58 13.03 -3.11
N ALA A 194 14.28 13.24 -3.37
CA ALA A 194 13.40 12.28 -3.99
C ALA A 194 12.80 12.89 -5.26
N SER A 195 12.59 12.07 -6.29
CA SER A 195 11.88 12.47 -7.51
C SER A 195 10.84 11.44 -7.90
N PHE A 196 9.83 11.89 -8.65
CA PHE A 196 8.60 11.13 -8.88
C PHE A 196 8.11 11.23 -10.33
N VAL A 197 7.56 10.13 -10.86
CA VAL A 197 6.77 10.09 -12.10
C VAL A 197 5.63 9.09 -11.98
N GLY A 198 4.43 9.45 -12.46
CA GLY A 198 3.26 8.57 -12.47
C GLY A 198 1.99 9.20 -11.88
N ASP A 199 1.20 8.42 -11.15
CA ASP A 199 -0.04 8.81 -10.46
C ASP A 199 0.07 10.08 -9.57
N ASP A 200 -0.68 11.12 -9.92
CA ASP A 200 -0.73 12.41 -9.22
C ASP A 200 -1.18 12.38 -7.74
N THR A 201 -1.70 11.24 -7.26
CA THR A 201 -2.00 11.00 -5.84
C THR A 201 -0.79 11.28 -4.95
N TRP A 202 0.42 11.01 -5.42
CA TRP A 202 1.66 11.29 -4.68
C TRP A 202 1.84 12.79 -4.36
N LEU A 203 1.47 13.68 -5.28
CA LEU A 203 1.55 15.13 -5.04
C LEU A 203 0.45 15.63 -4.11
N SER A 204 -0.70 14.95 -4.08
CA SER A 204 -1.75 15.24 -3.10
C SER A 204 -1.31 14.86 -1.68
N LEU A 205 -0.62 13.73 -1.54
CA LEU A 205 -0.12 13.23 -0.26
C LEU A 205 1.14 13.98 0.22
N PHE A 206 2.06 14.29 -0.69
CA PHE A 206 3.38 14.87 -0.38
C PHE A 206 3.74 16.02 -1.34
N PRO A 207 3.11 17.19 -1.20
CA PRO A 207 3.25 18.30 -2.15
C PRO A 207 4.67 18.88 -2.25
N ASP A 208 5.45 18.84 -1.15
CA ASP A 208 6.70 19.63 -1.02
C ASP A 208 7.98 18.79 -0.87
N VAL A 209 7.92 17.46 -1.03
CA VAL A 209 9.08 16.57 -0.78
C VAL A 209 9.86 16.22 -2.05
N PHE A 210 9.25 16.34 -3.23
CA PHE A 210 9.86 15.94 -4.49
C PHE A 210 10.65 17.09 -5.11
N ARG A 211 11.90 16.82 -5.48
CA ARG A 211 12.76 17.75 -6.21
C ARG A 211 12.30 17.91 -7.66
N LEU A 212 11.97 16.80 -8.31
CA LEU A 212 11.41 16.74 -9.66
C LEU A 212 10.18 15.82 -9.65
N SER A 213 9.10 16.25 -10.29
CA SER A 213 7.86 15.47 -10.38
C SER A 213 7.24 15.55 -11.77
N HIS A 214 6.81 14.40 -12.29
CA HIS A 214 6.04 14.27 -13.54
C HIS A 214 4.71 13.56 -13.25
N PRO A 215 3.70 14.28 -12.73
CA PRO A 215 2.41 13.71 -12.38
C PRO A 215 1.50 13.49 -13.60
N TYR A 216 0.66 12.46 -13.52
CA TYR A 216 -0.35 12.12 -14.51
C TYR A 216 -1.71 11.85 -13.82
N PRO A 217 -2.84 12.18 -14.48
CA PRO A 217 -4.17 11.99 -13.89
C PRO A 217 -4.49 10.53 -13.55
N SER A 218 -4.96 10.30 -12.32
CA SER A 218 -5.16 8.96 -11.75
C SER A 218 -6.57 8.39 -11.89
N LEU A 219 -7.60 9.22 -12.04
CA LEU A 219 -9.00 8.77 -11.92
C LEU A 219 -9.62 8.23 -13.21
N ASN A 220 -8.90 8.25 -14.34
CA ASN A 220 -9.44 7.79 -15.63
C ASN A 220 -9.14 6.30 -15.88
N VAL A 221 -9.94 5.41 -15.28
CA VAL A 221 -9.79 3.95 -15.43
C VAL A 221 -9.95 3.42 -16.87
N TRP A 222 -10.39 4.25 -17.82
CA TRP A 222 -10.46 3.89 -19.24
C TRP A 222 -9.13 4.04 -19.96
N ASP A 223 -8.20 4.76 -19.36
CA ASP A 223 -6.87 4.98 -19.88
C ASP A 223 -5.89 3.95 -19.31
N LEU A 224 -5.44 3.02 -20.15
CA LEU A 224 -4.52 1.96 -19.74
C LEU A 224 -3.04 2.31 -19.99
N HIS A 225 -2.76 3.50 -20.57
CA HIS A 225 -1.49 3.75 -21.26
C HIS A 225 -0.83 5.07 -20.89
N THR A 226 -1.55 6.18 -20.78
CA THR A 226 -0.91 7.51 -20.66
C THR A 226 0.03 7.60 -19.47
N VAL A 227 -0.38 7.09 -18.31
CA VAL A 227 0.46 7.11 -17.10
C VAL A 227 1.69 6.23 -17.28
N ASP A 228 1.50 4.99 -17.73
CA ASP A 228 2.59 4.04 -17.95
C ASP A 228 3.60 4.54 -18.99
N GLU A 229 3.13 5.08 -20.12
CA GLU A 229 3.97 5.70 -21.16
C GLU A 229 4.70 6.93 -20.63
N GLY A 230 4.05 7.70 -19.76
CA GLY A 230 4.65 8.82 -19.04
C GLY A 230 5.82 8.41 -18.15
N VAL A 231 5.64 7.33 -17.37
CA VAL A 231 6.72 6.73 -16.57
C VAL A 231 7.87 6.29 -17.49
N LEU A 232 7.57 5.60 -18.60
CA LEU A 232 8.60 5.13 -19.54
C LEU A 232 9.37 6.25 -20.23
N ALA A 233 8.72 7.39 -20.48
CA ALA A 233 9.35 8.52 -21.13
C ALA A 233 10.37 9.24 -20.22
N HIS A 234 10.15 9.26 -18.90
CA HIS A 234 10.95 10.06 -17.97
C HIS A 234 11.89 9.22 -17.10
N LEU A 235 11.41 8.08 -16.59
CA LEU A 235 12.12 7.28 -15.58
C LEU A 235 13.55 6.89 -15.99
N PRO A 236 13.84 6.43 -17.24
CA PRO A 236 15.20 6.06 -17.63
C PRO A 236 16.20 7.22 -17.48
N SER A 237 15.83 8.42 -17.94
CA SER A 237 16.69 9.61 -17.81
C SER A 237 16.91 10.03 -16.35
N MET A 238 15.89 9.87 -15.51
CA MET A 238 16.00 10.14 -14.08
C MET A 238 16.94 9.14 -13.40
N MET A 239 16.87 7.85 -13.78
CA MET A 239 17.79 6.80 -13.29
C MET A 239 19.24 7.07 -13.68
N GLU A 240 19.48 7.50 -14.93
CA GLU A 240 20.82 7.81 -15.43
C GLU A 240 21.47 9.01 -14.72
N SER A 241 20.65 10.01 -14.33
CA SER A 241 21.15 11.20 -13.64
C SER A 241 21.81 10.91 -12.29
N LYS A 242 21.34 9.87 -11.59
CA LYS A 242 21.75 9.50 -10.21
C LYS A 242 21.74 10.67 -9.21
N GLU A 243 20.90 11.69 -9.46
CA GLU A 243 20.80 12.86 -8.59
C GLU A 243 20.01 12.55 -7.31
N ASP A 244 19.05 11.62 -7.39
CA ASP A 244 18.10 11.35 -6.30
C ASP A 244 18.46 10.13 -5.47
N THR A 245 18.32 10.26 -4.15
CA THR A 245 18.40 9.12 -3.22
C THR A 245 17.21 8.20 -3.41
N ILE A 246 16.02 8.75 -3.70
CA ILE A 246 14.82 7.96 -3.94
C ILE A 246 14.19 8.37 -5.27
N LEU A 247 13.98 7.38 -6.14
CA LEU A 247 13.26 7.57 -7.39
C LEU A 247 11.98 6.73 -7.33
N LEU A 248 10.83 7.37 -7.56
CA LEU A 248 9.51 6.75 -7.47
C LEU A 248 8.83 6.76 -8.84
N GLY A 249 8.55 5.56 -9.37
CA GLY A 249 7.70 5.37 -10.54
C GLY A 249 6.39 4.69 -10.12
N HIS A 250 5.25 5.26 -10.50
CA HIS A 250 3.93 4.68 -10.21
C HIS A 250 3.14 4.42 -11.51
N PHE A 251 2.98 3.14 -11.86
CA PHE A 251 2.21 2.66 -13.01
C PHE A 251 0.78 2.33 -12.61
N LEU A 252 -0.21 2.71 -13.44
CA LEU A 252 -1.64 2.47 -13.19
C LEU A 252 -2.26 1.47 -14.16
N GLY A 253 -1.57 1.13 -15.26
CA GLY A 253 -2.18 0.38 -16.36
C GLY A 253 -2.64 -1.03 -15.99
N VAL A 254 -2.09 -1.64 -14.94
CA VAL A 254 -2.55 -2.96 -14.44
C VAL A 254 -3.88 -2.81 -13.70
N ASP A 255 -3.97 -1.92 -12.71
CA ASP A 255 -5.21 -1.65 -11.97
C ASP A 255 -6.34 -1.17 -12.89
N HIS A 256 -6.08 -0.19 -13.75
CA HIS A 256 -7.08 0.30 -14.70
C HIS A 256 -7.58 -0.81 -15.63
N CYS A 257 -6.70 -1.74 -16.03
CA CYS A 257 -7.11 -2.90 -16.82
C CYS A 257 -7.97 -3.87 -16.00
N GLY A 258 -7.70 -4.00 -14.69
CA GLY A 258 -8.53 -4.67 -13.71
C GLY A 258 -9.96 -4.12 -13.73
N HIS A 259 -10.14 -2.84 -13.37
CA HIS A 259 -11.46 -2.18 -13.37
C HIS A 259 -12.20 -2.27 -14.71
N ARG A 260 -11.46 -2.11 -15.80
CA ARG A 260 -12.05 -2.03 -17.14
C ARG A 260 -12.50 -3.38 -17.68
N HIS A 261 -11.71 -4.43 -17.45
CA HIS A 261 -11.84 -5.71 -18.14
C HIS A 261 -11.85 -6.94 -17.22
N GLY A 262 -11.39 -6.79 -15.99
CA GLY A 262 -11.11 -7.88 -15.07
C GLY A 262 -9.75 -8.54 -15.33
N PRO A 263 -9.16 -9.20 -14.32
CA PRO A 263 -7.84 -9.82 -14.41
C PRO A 263 -7.78 -10.98 -15.42
N SER A 264 -8.90 -11.66 -15.64
CA SER A 264 -8.99 -12.81 -16.55
C SER A 264 -9.20 -12.43 -18.03
N HIS A 265 -8.98 -11.17 -18.41
CA HIS A 265 -9.12 -10.71 -19.79
C HIS A 265 -7.78 -10.69 -20.55
N PRO A 266 -7.74 -10.93 -21.88
CA PRO A 266 -6.50 -10.84 -22.68
C PRO A 266 -5.78 -9.49 -22.60
N ALA A 267 -6.50 -8.40 -22.31
CA ALA A 267 -5.90 -7.08 -22.08
C ALA A 267 -4.96 -7.08 -20.85
N MET A 268 -5.33 -7.79 -19.77
CA MET A 268 -4.46 -7.95 -18.61
C MET A 268 -3.17 -8.68 -19.00
N ALA A 269 -3.27 -9.71 -19.85
CA ALA A 269 -2.10 -10.41 -20.37
C ALA A 269 -1.18 -9.49 -21.17
N ALA A 270 -1.73 -8.56 -21.97
CA ALA A 270 -0.96 -7.58 -22.71
C ALA A 270 -0.27 -6.56 -21.78
N LYS A 271 -0.99 -6.08 -20.75
CA LYS A 271 -0.43 -5.17 -19.74
C LYS A 271 0.71 -5.79 -18.94
N LEU A 272 0.55 -7.03 -18.50
CA LEU A 272 1.61 -7.75 -17.78
C LEU A 272 2.83 -8.03 -18.68
N LYS A 273 2.63 -8.31 -19.98
CA LYS A 273 3.75 -8.42 -20.94
C LYS A 273 4.48 -7.09 -21.16
N GLN A 274 3.74 -5.97 -21.21
CA GLN A 274 4.34 -4.64 -21.23
C GLN A 274 5.20 -4.44 -19.98
N MET A 275 4.63 -4.68 -18.78
CA MET A 275 5.37 -4.57 -17.52
C MET A 275 6.59 -5.50 -17.50
N ASN A 276 6.53 -6.72 -18.04
CA ASN A 276 7.69 -7.59 -18.14
C ASN A 276 8.83 -6.95 -18.94
N THR A 277 8.50 -6.33 -20.08
CA THR A 277 9.49 -5.67 -20.95
C THR A 277 10.12 -4.50 -20.20
N VAL A 278 9.28 -3.64 -19.62
CA VAL A 278 9.71 -2.48 -18.83
C VAL A 278 10.64 -2.88 -17.68
N LEU A 279 10.25 -3.87 -16.89
CA LEU A 279 11.05 -4.34 -15.76
C LEU A 279 12.34 -5.02 -16.23
N THR A 280 12.33 -5.71 -17.38
CA THR A 280 13.55 -6.29 -17.95
C THR A 280 14.57 -5.21 -18.27
N ASP A 281 14.14 -4.13 -18.93
CA ASP A 281 15.01 -3.03 -19.34
C ASP A 281 15.54 -2.26 -18.13
N ILE A 282 14.65 -1.93 -17.17
CA ILE A 282 15.04 -1.24 -15.93
C ILE A 282 16.05 -2.07 -15.14
N LEU A 283 15.73 -3.34 -14.85
CA LEU A 283 16.55 -4.18 -13.97
C LEU A 283 17.92 -4.51 -14.56
N ALA A 284 18.05 -4.50 -15.90
CA ALA A 284 19.33 -4.67 -16.58
C ALA A 284 20.31 -3.48 -16.35
N SER A 285 19.81 -2.32 -15.92
CA SER A 285 20.61 -1.09 -15.72
C SER A 285 20.97 -0.80 -14.26
N ILE A 286 20.59 -1.68 -13.33
CA ILE A 286 20.77 -1.45 -11.89
C ILE A 286 22.21 -1.72 -11.48
N ASP A 287 22.81 -0.76 -10.78
CA ASP A 287 24.16 -0.85 -10.22
C ASP A 287 24.18 -1.38 -8.78
N ASN A 288 25.38 -1.59 -8.24
CA ASN A 288 25.59 -2.13 -6.89
C ASN A 288 25.20 -1.17 -5.76
N ASP A 289 25.01 0.13 -6.04
CA ASP A 289 24.66 1.15 -5.05
C ASP A 289 23.14 1.40 -5.00
N THR A 290 22.36 0.67 -5.83
CA THR A 290 20.91 0.84 -6.00
C THR A 290 20.17 -0.43 -5.58
N ILE A 291 19.18 -0.27 -4.71
CA ILE A 291 18.17 -1.30 -4.41
C ILE A 291 16.85 -0.95 -5.11
N VAL A 292 16.15 -1.95 -5.62
CA VAL A 292 14.87 -1.80 -6.32
C VAL A 292 13.78 -2.54 -5.57
N PHE A 293 12.68 -1.84 -5.29
CA PHE A 293 11.45 -2.42 -4.75
C PHE A 293 10.36 -2.30 -5.80
N ILE A 294 9.88 -3.42 -6.32
CA ILE A 294 8.74 -3.51 -7.24
C ILE A 294 7.57 -4.13 -6.49
N PHE A 295 6.47 -3.41 -6.32
CA PHE A 295 5.33 -3.94 -5.59
C PHE A 295 3.98 -3.43 -6.07
N GLY A 296 2.95 -4.21 -5.76
CA GLY A 296 1.57 -3.74 -5.72
C GLY A 296 1.24 -3.18 -4.35
N ASP A 297 0.48 -2.11 -4.32
CA ASP A 297 -0.08 -1.52 -3.11
C ASP A 297 -1.33 -2.30 -2.62
N HIS A 298 -2.05 -2.95 -3.53
CA HIS A 298 -3.08 -3.95 -3.25
C HIS A 298 -3.13 -5.04 -4.33
N GLY A 299 -4.05 -6.00 -4.16
CA GLY A 299 -4.50 -6.92 -5.19
C GLY A 299 -5.85 -6.49 -5.80
N MET A 300 -6.59 -7.41 -6.40
CA MET A 300 -7.93 -7.14 -6.96
C MET A 300 -8.74 -8.43 -7.02
N ASP A 301 -10.06 -8.30 -6.91
CA ASP A 301 -10.98 -9.43 -7.01
C ASP A 301 -11.13 -9.96 -8.46
N GLY A 302 -12.03 -10.92 -8.67
CA GLY A 302 -12.25 -11.51 -10.00
C GLY A 302 -12.88 -10.56 -11.03
N LYS A 303 -13.45 -9.44 -10.59
CA LYS A 303 -14.00 -8.37 -11.44
C LYS A 303 -13.01 -7.23 -11.65
N GLY A 304 -11.93 -7.19 -10.87
CA GLY A 304 -10.97 -6.10 -10.85
C GLY A 304 -11.28 -5.03 -9.80
N ASP A 305 -12.25 -5.28 -8.92
CA ASP A 305 -12.58 -4.37 -7.83
C ASP A 305 -11.60 -4.56 -6.65
N HIS A 306 -11.43 -3.50 -5.85
CA HIS A 306 -10.64 -3.49 -4.62
C HIS A 306 -11.22 -2.50 -3.59
N GLY A 307 -10.63 -2.43 -2.40
CA GLY A 307 -11.06 -1.58 -1.28
C GLY A 307 -11.55 -2.35 -0.05
N GLY A 308 -11.81 -3.65 -0.20
CA GLY A 308 -12.24 -4.58 0.85
C GLY A 308 -11.10 -5.38 1.47
N ASP A 309 -11.47 -6.51 2.08
CA ASP A 309 -10.62 -7.43 2.83
C ASP A 309 -10.59 -8.85 2.25
N SER A 310 -11.04 -9.04 0.99
CA SER A 310 -10.96 -10.36 0.38
C SER A 310 -9.51 -10.76 0.16
N ARG A 311 -9.25 -12.07 0.22
CA ARG A 311 -7.90 -12.62 0.03
C ARG A 311 -7.21 -12.09 -1.23
N SER A 312 -7.92 -12.03 -2.36
CA SER A 312 -7.37 -11.56 -3.63
C SER A 312 -7.07 -10.06 -3.65
N GLU A 313 -7.74 -9.26 -2.82
CA GLU A 313 -7.46 -7.83 -2.65
C GLU A 313 -6.27 -7.59 -1.70
N LEU A 314 -6.05 -8.47 -0.73
CA LEU A 314 -4.96 -8.35 0.25
C LEU A 314 -3.61 -8.88 -0.26
N GLU A 315 -3.62 -9.82 -1.22
CA GLU A 315 -2.42 -10.52 -1.70
C GLU A 315 -1.74 -9.80 -2.88
N ALA A 316 -1.05 -8.70 -2.59
CA ALA A 316 -0.17 -8.02 -3.55
C ALA A 316 1.19 -8.73 -3.69
N ALA A 317 1.99 -8.33 -4.67
CA ALA A 317 3.36 -8.81 -4.85
C ALA A 317 4.38 -7.82 -4.28
N LEU A 318 5.49 -8.34 -3.76
CA LEU A 318 6.73 -7.60 -3.55
C LEU A 318 7.88 -8.37 -4.19
N PHE A 319 8.59 -7.72 -5.10
CA PHE A 319 9.80 -8.20 -5.72
C PHE A 319 10.93 -7.19 -5.43
N ILE A 320 12.05 -7.69 -4.92
CA ILE A 320 13.18 -6.86 -4.52
C ILE A 320 14.38 -7.31 -5.31
N TYR A 321 15.10 -6.36 -5.90
CA TYR A 321 16.31 -6.63 -6.65
C TYR A 321 17.43 -5.67 -6.26
N SER A 322 18.66 -6.15 -6.29
CA SER A 322 19.84 -5.34 -6.02
C SER A 322 20.97 -5.68 -7.00
N GLY A 323 21.78 -4.69 -7.38
CA GLY A 323 22.98 -4.94 -8.19
C GLY A 323 24.04 -5.75 -7.43
N ARG A 324 23.97 -5.76 -6.10
CA ARG A 324 24.83 -6.54 -5.19
C ARG A 324 24.02 -7.63 -4.47
N ASP A 325 24.73 -8.53 -3.81
CA ASP A 325 24.09 -9.57 -3.02
C ASP A 325 23.40 -8.94 -1.79
N LEU A 326 22.16 -9.35 -1.53
CA LEU A 326 21.30 -8.83 -0.47
C LEU A 326 21.70 -9.36 0.91
N ASP A 327 22.12 -10.64 0.98
CA ASP A 327 22.56 -11.27 2.22
C ASP A 327 24.08 -11.53 2.25
N GLU A 328 24.77 -10.86 3.19
CA GLU A 328 26.18 -11.09 3.52
C GLU A 328 26.35 -11.90 4.83
N ARG A 329 25.26 -12.34 5.49
CA ARG A 329 25.27 -12.97 6.82
C ARG A 329 25.52 -14.48 6.81
N GLY A 330 25.57 -15.12 5.64
CA GLY A 330 26.04 -16.50 5.45
C GLY A 330 24.96 -17.58 5.64
N GLU A 331 25.32 -18.82 5.29
CA GLU A 331 24.35 -19.94 5.12
C GLU A 331 23.56 -20.32 6.38
N GLU A 332 24.05 -20.00 7.59
CA GLU A 332 23.35 -20.30 8.85
C GLU A 332 22.05 -19.49 9.00
N PHE A 333 22.05 -18.24 8.53
CA PHE A 333 20.86 -17.40 8.53
C PHE A 333 19.85 -17.87 7.47
N ASP A 334 20.34 -18.29 6.30
CA ASP A 334 19.53 -18.90 5.25
C ASP A 334 18.78 -20.15 5.74
N HIS A 335 19.42 -20.98 6.57
CA HIS A 335 18.79 -22.17 7.15
C HIS A 335 17.63 -21.82 8.10
N LEU A 336 17.80 -20.81 8.97
CA LEU A 336 16.74 -20.37 9.89
C LEU A 336 15.52 -19.80 9.13
N LEU A 337 15.77 -19.00 8.09
CA LEU A 337 14.69 -18.46 7.26
C LEU A 337 13.95 -19.55 6.48
N ARG A 338 14.68 -20.56 5.97
CA ARG A 338 14.07 -21.71 5.27
C ARG A 338 13.18 -22.53 6.18
N ASP A 339 13.56 -22.76 7.43
CA ASP A 339 12.76 -23.51 8.39
C ASP A 339 11.47 -22.78 8.78
N MET A 340 11.50 -21.44 8.86
CA MET A 340 10.31 -20.62 9.06
C MET A 340 9.35 -20.66 7.86
N ASP A 341 9.86 -20.88 6.65
CA ASP A 341 9.10 -20.88 5.40
C ASP A 341 8.43 -22.24 5.08
N GLN A 342 8.90 -23.36 5.66
CA GLN A 342 8.37 -24.70 5.33
C GLN A 342 6.87 -24.90 5.64
N GLN A 343 6.22 -24.00 6.38
CA GLN A 343 4.78 -24.05 6.65
C GLN A 343 3.91 -23.34 5.60
N ARG A 344 4.49 -22.58 4.66
CA ARG A 344 3.74 -21.85 3.61
C ARG A 344 4.18 -22.31 2.22
N SER A 345 3.28 -22.18 1.24
CA SER A 345 3.65 -22.44 -0.16
C SER A 345 4.56 -21.34 -0.73
N HIS A 346 4.54 -20.15 -0.12
CA HIS A 346 5.34 -18.99 -0.47
C HIS A 346 5.65 -18.14 0.77
N ARG A 347 6.83 -17.50 0.79
CA ARG A 347 7.17 -16.47 1.78
C ARG A 347 6.20 -15.30 1.68
N SER A 348 5.74 -14.79 2.83
CA SER A 348 4.93 -13.58 2.90
C SER A 348 5.51 -12.59 3.91
N VAL A 349 5.37 -11.30 3.62
CA VAL A 349 5.72 -10.18 4.52
C VAL A 349 4.55 -9.20 4.58
N ALA A 350 4.42 -8.47 5.69
CA ALA A 350 3.36 -7.47 5.81
C ALA A 350 3.78 -6.18 5.10
N GLN A 351 2.83 -5.42 4.55
CA GLN A 351 3.14 -4.15 3.89
C GLN A 351 3.86 -3.14 4.79
N VAL A 352 3.53 -3.15 6.07
CA VAL A 352 4.17 -2.29 7.07
C VAL A 352 5.67 -2.57 7.23
N ASP A 353 6.16 -3.76 6.87
CA ASP A 353 7.58 -4.14 6.98
C ASP A 353 8.45 -3.45 5.90
N LEU A 354 7.86 -2.96 4.81
CA LEU A 354 8.61 -2.26 3.76
C LEU A 354 9.29 -0.99 4.28
N VAL A 355 8.58 -0.23 5.10
CA VAL A 355 8.99 1.11 5.56
C VAL A 355 10.27 1.08 6.42
N PRO A 356 10.35 0.28 7.50
CA PRO A 356 11.59 0.17 8.26
C PRO A 356 12.72 -0.46 7.42
N THR A 357 12.41 -1.40 6.53
CA THR A 357 13.40 -2.01 5.62
C THR A 357 14.03 -0.98 4.69
N LEU A 358 13.21 -0.17 4.01
CA LEU A 358 13.68 0.90 3.12
C LEU A 358 14.48 1.95 3.88
N ALA A 359 14.00 2.37 5.05
CA ALA A 359 14.70 3.33 5.89
C ALA A 359 16.10 2.84 6.26
N MET A 360 16.23 1.59 6.72
CA MET A 360 17.53 1.01 7.10
C MET A 360 18.43 0.78 5.89
N ALA A 361 17.89 0.36 4.75
CA ALA A 361 18.62 0.18 3.50
C ALA A 361 19.30 1.49 3.02
N LEU A 362 18.67 2.63 3.28
CA LEU A 362 19.20 3.97 2.97
C LEU A 362 19.89 4.65 4.17
N GLY A 363 19.84 4.06 5.36
CA GLY A 363 20.36 4.65 6.59
C GLY A 363 19.62 5.91 7.03
N LEU A 364 18.31 5.97 6.77
CA LEU A 364 17.38 6.98 7.26
C LEU A 364 16.75 6.51 8.58
N PRO A 365 16.23 7.42 9.43
CA PRO A 365 15.36 7.03 10.54
C PRO A 365 14.14 6.27 10.04
N ILE A 366 13.75 5.23 10.77
CA ILE A 366 12.45 4.60 10.63
C ILE A 366 11.39 5.63 11.05
N PRO A 367 10.38 5.92 10.22
CA PRO A 367 9.31 6.85 10.57
C PRO A 367 8.68 6.55 11.94
N PHE A 368 8.42 7.58 12.72
CA PHE A 368 8.03 7.46 14.14
C PHE A 368 6.81 6.56 14.36
N GLY A 369 5.82 6.66 13.46
CA GLY A 369 4.58 5.89 13.54
C GLY A 369 4.68 4.45 13.03
N SER A 370 5.83 4.03 12.48
CA SER A 370 6.00 2.73 11.82
C SER A 370 5.80 1.58 12.79
N LEU A 371 4.99 0.60 12.38
CA LEU A 371 4.65 -0.60 13.15
C LEU A 371 5.33 -1.86 12.60
N GLY A 372 5.97 -1.77 11.43
CA GLY A 372 6.62 -2.89 10.78
C GLY A 372 7.95 -3.30 11.40
N SER A 373 8.47 -4.40 10.88
CA SER A 373 9.79 -4.95 11.17
C SER A 373 10.67 -4.94 9.93
N ILE A 374 11.99 -4.97 10.11
CA ILE A 374 12.93 -5.06 8.98
C ILE A 374 12.82 -6.45 8.37
N ILE A 375 12.63 -6.53 7.04
CA ILE A 375 12.75 -7.78 6.28
C ILE A 375 14.17 -8.26 6.44
N PRO A 376 14.41 -9.39 7.12
CA PRO A 376 15.75 -9.70 7.58
C PRO A 376 16.76 -9.79 6.45
N GLU A 377 16.42 -10.36 5.30
CA GLU A 377 17.28 -10.57 4.13
C GLU A 377 17.89 -9.30 3.48
N ILE A 378 17.56 -8.10 3.97
CA ILE A 378 17.99 -6.79 3.44
C ILE A 378 18.72 -6.02 4.54
#